data_AF-A2D5Z5-F1
#
_entry.id   AF-A2D5Z5-F1
#
_cell.length_a   1.000
_cell.length_b   1.000
_cell.length_c   1.000
_cell.angle_alpha   90.00
_cell.angle_beta   90.00
_cell.angle_gamma   90.00
#
_symmetry.space_group_name_H-M   'P 1'
#
loop_
_entity.id
_entity.type
_entity.pdbx_description
1 polymer ?
#
loop_
_entity_poly.entity_id
_entity_poly.type
_entity_poly.pdbx_seq_one_letter_code
_entity_poly.pdbx_strand_id
1 'polypeptide(L)' 'RCEFCQKPGATVGCCLTSCTSNYHFMCSRAKNCVFLDDKKVYCQRHRDLIKGE' A
#
# COMPACT_ATOMS: atom_id res chain seq x y z
N ARG A 1 -8.68 8.62 1.12
CA ARG A 1 -9.60 7.95 0.17
C ARG A 1 -8.92 6.69 -0.35
N CYS A 2 -9.65 5.61 -0.61
CA CYS A 2 -9.06 4.40 -1.19
C CYS A 2 -8.69 4.63 -2.66
N GLU A 3 -7.44 4.39 -3.04
CA GLU A 3 -6.96 4.50 -4.43
C GLU A 3 -7.58 3.46 -5.37
N PHE A 4 -8.04 2.31 -4.85
CA PHE A 4 -8.68 1.28 -5.67
C PHE A 4 -10.17 1.55 -5.89
N CYS A 5 -10.95 1.65 -4.81
CA CYS A 5 -12.41 1.71 -4.88
C CYS A 5 -12.99 3.12 -4.69
N GLN A 6 -12.14 4.13 -4.46
CA GLN A 6 -12.50 5.54 -4.32
C GLN A 6 -13.43 5.89 -3.14
N LYS A 7 -13.75 4.93 -2.26
CA LYS A 7 -14.53 5.12 -1.04
C LYS A 7 -13.67 5.63 0.13
N PRO A 8 -14.27 6.32 1.13
CA PRO A 8 -13.60 6.69 2.37
C PRO A 8 -13.31 5.46 3.27
N GLY A 9 -12.58 5.67 4.38
CA GLY A 9 -12.30 4.62 5.37
C GLY A 9 -11.11 3.69 5.05
N ALA A 10 -10.30 4.02 4.04
CA ALA A 10 -9.04 3.33 3.78
C ALA A 10 -7.98 3.68 4.84
N THR A 11 -7.28 2.67 5.34
CA THR A 11 -6.30 2.79 6.43
C THR A 11 -4.94 2.14 6.14
N VAL A 12 -4.80 1.43 5.01
CA VAL A 12 -3.56 0.79 4.61
C VAL A 12 -2.79 1.69 3.64
N GLY A 13 -1.83 2.43 4.18
CA GLY A 13 -0.95 3.34 3.43
C GLY A 13 0.32 2.68 2.91
N CYS A 14 0.91 3.25 1.88
CA CYS A 14 2.28 2.92 1.46
C CYS A 14 3.29 3.45 2.48
N CYS A 15 4.33 2.68 2.81
CA CYS A 15 5.33 3.02 3.82
C CYS A 15 6.32 4.10 3.34
N LEU A 16 6.49 4.27 2.02
CA LEU A 16 7.27 5.38 1.46
C LEU A 16 6.62 6.72 1.82
N THR A 17 7.33 7.59 2.54
CA THR A 17 6.82 8.86 3.09
C THR A 17 6.30 9.84 2.04
N SER A 18 6.87 9.84 0.83
CA SER A 18 6.42 10.67 -0.29
C SER A 18 5.20 10.10 -1.03
N CYS A 19 4.77 8.88 -0.72
CA CYS A 19 3.64 8.22 -1.36
C CYS A 19 2.34 8.44 -0.58
N THR A 20 1.34 9.02 -1.23
CA THR A 20 0.01 9.25 -0.64
C THR A 20 -0.98 8.12 -0.91
N SER A 21 -0.54 7.02 -1.54
CA SER A 21 -1.42 5.89 -1.83
C SER A 21 -1.96 5.26 -0.54
N ASN A 22 -3.27 5.12 -0.48
CA ASN A 22 -4.00 4.57 0.65
C ASN A 22 -5.10 3.63 0.16
N TYR A 23 -5.32 2.51 0.86
CA TYR A 23 -6.24 1.45 0.46
C TYR A 23 -7.00 0.88 1.68
N HIS A 24 -8.17 0.27 1.45
CA HIS A 24 -8.67 -0.74 2.40
C HIS A 24 -7.78 -1.97 2.35
N PHE A 25 -7.75 -2.76 3.42
CA PHE A 25 -6.94 -3.99 3.47
C PHE A 25 -7.23 -4.97 2.30
N MET A 26 -8.51 -5.19 1.95
CA MET A 26 -8.83 -6.06 0.82
C MET A 26 -8.54 -5.40 -0.53
N CYS A 27 -8.59 -4.07 -0.60
CA CYS A 27 -8.25 -3.31 -1.80
C CYS A 27 -6.74 -3.32 -2.07
N SER A 28 -5.90 -3.23 -1.03
CA SER A 28 -4.44 -3.32 -1.19
C SER A 28 -4.02 -4.71 -1.66
N ARG A 29 -4.67 -5.78 -1.18
CA ARG A 29 -4.48 -7.14 -1.71
C ARG A 29 -4.87 -7.24 -3.19
N ALA A 30 -6.03 -6.71 -3.57
CA ALA A 30 -6.48 -6.68 -4.97
C ALA A 30 -5.57 -5.86 -5.89
N LYS A 31 -4.88 -4.86 -5.34
CA LYS A 31 -3.89 -4.03 -6.05
C LYS A 31 -2.45 -4.50 -5.89
N ASN A 32 -2.24 -5.74 -5.45
CA ASN A 32 -0.92 -6.35 -5.32
C ASN A 32 0.06 -5.48 -4.51
N CYS A 33 -0.43 -4.81 -3.46
CA CYS A 33 0.45 -4.21 -2.48
C CYS A 33 1.24 -5.31 -1.77
N VAL A 34 2.48 -5.01 -1.43
CA VAL A 34 3.36 -5.95 -0.73
C VAL A 34 3.30 -5.68 0.75
N PHE A 35 3.12 -6.74 1.53
CA PHE A 35 3.10 -6.70 3.00
C PHE A 35 4.37 -7.38 3.49
N LEU A 36 5.13 -6.70 4.34
CA LEU A 36 6.34 -7.21 4.96
C LEU A 36 6.05 -7.71 6.39
N ASP A 37 6.96 -8.52 6.94
CA ASP A 37 6.82 -9.11 8.29
C ASP A 37 6.82 -8.05 9.40
N ASP A 38 7.58 -6.96 9.20
CA ASP A 38 7.61 -5.78 10.07
C ASP A 38 6.37 -4.89 9.94
N LYS A 39 5.31 -5.40 9.29
CA LYS A 39 4.02 -4.74 9.04
C LYS A 39 4.08 -3.54 8.11
N LYS A 40 5.22 -3.25 7.47
CA LYS A 40 5.27 -2.25 6.40
C LYS A 40 4.48 -2.74 5.19
N VAL A 41 3.79 -1.80 4.55
CA VAL A 41 3.06 -2.05 3.31
C VAL A 41 3.60 -1.14 2.22
N TYR A 42 3.92 -1.69 1.05
CA TYR A 42 4.32 -0.91 -0.12
C TYR A 42 3.27 -1.09 -1.22
N CYS A 43 2.83 0.01 -1.85
CA CYS A 43 1.92 -0.09 -2.98
C CYS A 43 2.63 -0.73 -4.19
N GLN A 44 1.87 -1.22 -5.17
CA GLN A 44 2.44 -1.85 -6.37
C GLN A 44 3.49 -1.00 -7.12
N ARG A 45 3.44 0.34 -6.98
CA ARG A 45 4.40 1.28 -7.61
C ARG A 45 5.75 1.33 -6.91
N HIS A 46 5.81 0.91 -5.66
CA HIS A 46 7.00 0.95 -4.81
C HIS A 46 7.44 -0.45 -4.37
N ARG A 47 6.95 -1.49 -5.06
CA ARG A 47 7.32 -2.89 -4.79
C ARG A 47 8.82 -3.15 -4.93
N ASP A 48 9.50 -2.39 -5.77
CA ASP A 48 10.93 -2.60 -6.07
C ASP A 48 11.84 -2.02 -4.98
N LEU A 49 11.32 -1.10 -4.14
CA LEU A 49 12.02 -0.56 -2.98
C LEU A 49 12.25 -1.61 -1.86
N ILE A 50 11.62 -2.79 -2.00
CA ILE A 50 11.74 -3.91 -1.06
C ILE A 50 13.01 -4.73 -1.36
N LYS A 51 13.58 -4.63 -2.56
CA LYS A 51 14.71 -5.46 -3.01
C LYS A 51 16.09 -4.85 -2.67
N GLY A 52 16.19 -3.95 -1.71
CA GLY A 52 17.44 -3.21 -1.46
C GLY A 52 17.58 -2.71 -0.03
N GLU A 53 17.37 -3.57 0.97
CA GLU A 53 18.03 -3.41 2.27
C GLU A 53 19.49 -3.86 2.20
#